data_AF-A0A2P8H7G3-F1
#
_entry.id   AF-A0A2P8H7G3-F1
#
_cell.length_a   1.000
_cell.length_b   1.000
_cell.length_c   1.000
_cell.angle_alpha   90.00
_cell.angle_beta   90.00
_cell.angle_gamma   90.00
#
_symmetry.space_group_name_H-M   'P 1'
#
loop_
_entity.id
_entity.type
_entity.pdbx_description
1 polymer ?
#
loop_
_entity_poly.entity_id
_entity_poly.type
_entity_poly.pdbx_seq_one_letter_code
_entity_poly.pdbx_strand_id
1 'polypeptide(L)' 'MSNDPIKRRQYILNQLILIAGSWEATGEQDKGLEQQFESKLAELHPVRKNALDILYRHLAMEVAA' A
#
# COMPACT_ATOMS: atom_id res chain seq x y z
N MET A 1 -10.77 15.01 -12.41
CA MET A 1 -10.43 14.05 -11.33
C MET A 1 -10.22 14.84 -10.07
N SER A 2 -10.99 14.59 -9.01
CA SER A 2 -10.93 15.38 -7.77
C SER A 2 -9.54 15.25 -7.15
N ASN A 3 -8.82 16.37 -7.07
CA ASN A 3 -7.48 16.51 -6.49
C ASN A 3 -7.49 16.40 -4.94
N ASP A 4 -8.40 15.60 -4.39
CA ASP A 4 -8.57 15.44 -2.95
C ASP A 4 -7.43 14.55 -2.40
N PRO A 5 -6.50 15.12 -1.62
CA PRO A 5 -5.35 14.37 -1.11
C PRO A 5 -5.76 13.17 -0.24
N ILE A 6 -6.92 13.24 0.43
CA ILE A 6 -7.45 12.17 1.28
C ILE A 6 -7.89 11.00 0.39
N LYS A 7 -8.68 11.28 -0.65
CA LYS A 7 -9.14 10.25 -1.59
C LYS A 7 -7.98 9.60 -2.34
N ARG A 8 -6.97 10.40 -2.73
CA ARG A 8 -5.75 9.88 -3.37
C ARG A 8 -4.97 8.96 -2.42
N ARG A 9 -4.79 9.38 -1.16
CA ARG A 9 -4.11 8.56 -0.14
C ARG A 9 -4.84 7.25 0.10
N GLN A 10 -6.16 7.29 0.25
CA GLN A 10 -6.96 6.08 0.48
C GLN A 10 -6.93 5.14 -0.72
N TYR A 11 -6.98 5.68 -1.93
CA TYR A 11 -6.77 4.89 -3.15
C TYR A 11 -5.41 4.18 -3.16
N ILE A 12 -4.31 4.88 -2.85
CA ILE A 12 -2.97 4.28 -2.80
C ILE A 12 -2.90 3.18 -1.75
N LEU A 13 -3.46 3.41 -0.56
CA LEU A 13 -3.50 2.42 0.51
C LEU A 13 -4.25 1.15 0.10
N ASN A 14 -5.42 1.28 -0.53
CA ASN A 14 -6.19 0.14 -1.02
C ASN A 14 -5.41 -0.64 -2.10
N GLN A 15 -4.70 0.05 -3.00
CA GLN A 15 -3.85 -0.60 -4.00
C GLN A 15 -2.69 -1.38 -3.35
N LEU A 16 -2.05 -0.81 -2.33
CA LEU A 16 -0.99 -1.50 -1.58
C LEU A 16 -1.49 -2.79 -0.95
N ILE A 17 -2.70 -2.78 -0.37
CA ILE A 17 -3.33 -3.98 0.23
C ILE A 17 -3.59 -5.05 -0.83
N LEU A 18 -4.14 -4.66 -1.99
CA LEU A 18 -4.42 -5.59 -3.09
C LEU A 18 -3.14 -6.22 -3.67
N ILE A 19 -2.09 -5.43 -3.85
CA ILE A 19 -0.79 -5.92 -4.34
C ILE A 19 -0.17 -6.86 -3.31
N ALA A 20 -0.19 -6.50 -2.02
CA ALA A 20 0.34 -7.34 -0.95
C ALA A 20 -0.38 -8.69 -0.89
N GLY A 21 -1.71 -8.72 -0.93
CA GLY A 21 -2.48 -9.97 -0.94
C GLY A 21 -2.22 -10.82 -2.19
N SER A 22 -2.07 -10.18 -3.35
CA SER A 22 -1.68 -10.88 -4.59
C SER A 22 -0.27 -11.46 -4.50
N TRP A 23 0.66 -10.72 -3.90
CA TRP A 23 2.05 -11.13 -3.76
C TRP A 23 2.18 -12.30 -2.77
N GLU A 24 1.48 -12.22 -1.65
CA GLU A 24 1.36 -13.30 -0.67
C GLU A 24 0.78 -14.58 -1.31
N ALA A 25 -0.25 -14.46 -2.16
CA ALA A 25 -0.84 -15.60 -2.87
C ALA A 25 0.16 -16.32 -3.82
N THR A 26 1.23 -15.65 -4.24
CA THR A 26 2.34 -16.26 -5.01
C THR A 26 3.46 -16.83 -4.12
N GLY A 27 3.29 -16.84 -2.79
CA GLY A 27 4.36 -17.18 -1.85
C GLY A 27 5.48 -16.15 -1.85
N GLU A 28 5.17 -14.89 -2.16
CA GLU A 28 6.11 -13.76 -2.22
C GLU A 28 7.24 -13.91 -3.27
N GLN A 29 7.04 -14.76 -4.28
CA GLN A 29 8.07 -15.05 -5.29
C GLN A 29 7.99 -14.14 -6.52
N ASP A 30 6.85 -13.49 -6.76
CA ASP A 30 6.65 -12.63 -7.93
C ASP A 30 7.38 -11.29 -7.77
N LYS A 31 8.50 -11.14 -8.49
CA LYS A 31 9.31 -9.92 -8.53
C LYS A 31 8.59 -8.72 -9.16
N GLY A 32 7.62 -8.96 -10.03
CA GLY A 32 6.80 -7.90 -10.61
C GLY A 32 5.84 -7.30 -9.57
N LEU A 33 5.26 -8.14 -8.70
CA LEU A 33 4.42 -7.67 -7.60
C LEU A 33 5.24 -6.96 -6.52
N GLU A 34 6.44 -7.47 -6.18
CA GLU A 34 7.39 -6.79 -5.28
C GLU A 34 7.71 -5.37 -5.77
N GLN A 35 8.06 -5.22 -7.05
CA GLN A 35 8.38 -3.91 -7.64
C GLN A 35 7.16 -2.97 -7.67
N GLN A 36 5.98 -3.49 -7.99
CA GLN A 36 4.74 -2.71 -7.95
C GLN A 36 4.41 -2.23 -6.54
N PHE A 37 4.61 -3.10 -5.55
CA PHE A 37 4.41 -2.77 -4.14
C PHE A 37 5.34 -1.64 -3.71
N GLU A 38 6.65 -1.77 -3.94
CA GLU A 38 7.65 -0.74 -3.59
C GLU A 38 7.40 0.58 -4.33
N SER A 39 7.01 0.53 -5.61
CA SER A 39 6.65 1.72 -6.39
C SER A 39 5.44 2.46 -5.80
N LYS A 40 4.38 1.72 -5.44
CA LYS A 40 3.21 2.31 -4.76
C LYS A 40 3.52 2.81 -3.36
N LEU A 41 4.45 2.17 -2.67
CA LEU A 41 4.88 2.58 -1.35
C LEU A 41 5.58 3.95 -1.41
N ALA A 42 6.40 4.17 -2.44
CA ALA A 42 7.06 5.46 -2.70
C ALA A 42 6.07 6.58 -3.07
N GLU A 43 4.95 6.26 -3.73
CA GLU A 43 3.87 7.22 -3.99
C GLU A 43 3.16 7.68 -2.70
N LEU A 44 3.15 6.84 -1.67
CA LEU A 44 2.56 7.15 -0.36
C LEU A 44 3.47 8.07 0.47
N HIS A 45 4.76 7.74 0.53
CA HIS A 45 5.77 8.55 1.22
C HIS A 45 7.19 8.19 0.72
N PRO A 46 8.09 9.17 0.50
CA PRO A 46 9.43 8.90 -0.05
C PRO A 46 10.32 8.05 0.87
N VAL A 47 10.13 8.17 2.19
CA VAL A 47 10.81 7.32 3.18
C VAL A 47 10.01 6.03 3.38
N ARG A 48 10.57 4.90 2.93
CA ARG A 48 9.96 3.56 2.98
C ARG A 48 9.40 3.20 4.37
N LYS A 49 10.19 3.43 5.42
CA LYS A 49 9.78 3.13 6.81
C LYS A 49 8.48 3.86 7.18
N ASN A 50 8.40 5.16 6.88
CA ASN A 50 7.21 5.95 7.19
C ASN A 50 6.01 5.52 6.33
N ALA A 51 6.23 5.11 5.08
CA ALA A 51 5.17 4.59 4.21
C ALA A 51 4.58 3.28 4.76
N LEU A 52 5.45 2.36 5.22
CA LEU A 52 5.02 1.14 5.91
C LEU A 52 4.28 1.46 7.21
N ASP A 53 4.79 2.37 8.04
CA ASP A 53 4.10 2.77 9.28
C ASP A 53 2.70 3.33 9.00
N ILE A 54 2.53 4.10 7.93
CA ILE A 54 1.22 4.60 7.49
C ILE A 54 0.31 3.44 7.08
N LEU A 55 0.81 2.50 6.27
CA LEU A 55 0.06 1.34 5.82
C LEU A 55 -0.37 0.45 6.99
N TYR A 56 0.54 0.13 7.91
CA TYR A 56 0.22 -0.68 9.09
C TYR A 56 -0.82 -0.03 10.00
N ARG A 57 -0.73 1.30 10.21
CA ARG A 57 -1.76 2.01 10.98
C ARG A 57 -3.11 1.99 10.28
N HIS A 58 -3.14 2.06 8.95
CA HIS A 58 -4.37 1.97 8.19
C HIS A 58 -5.02 0.58 8.34
N LEU A 59 -4.24 -0.47 8.14
CA LEU A 59 -4.69 -1.86 8.34
C LEU A 59 -5.19 -2.10 9.77
N ALA A 60 -4.49 -1.60 10.79
CA ALA A 60 -4.91 -1.74 12.18
C ALA A 60 -6.25 -1.07 12.48
N MET A 61 -6.57 0.05 11.80
CA MET A 61 -7.88 0.70 11.93
C MET A 61 -8.98 -0.08 11.20
N GLU A 62 -8.70 -0.72 10.06
CA GLU A 62 -9.69 -1.55 9.36
C GLU A 62 -10.02 -2.83 10.13
N VAL A 63 -9.08 -3.41 10.87
CA VAL A 63 -9.32 -4.60 11.71
C VAL A 63 -10.15 -4.26 12.97
N ALA A 64 -10.13 -3.00 13.41
CA ALA A 64 -10.80 -2.54 14.63
C ALA A 64 -12.21 -1.97 14.40
N ALA A 65 -12.65 -1.84 13.15
CA ALA A 65 -13.96 -1.30 12.75
C ALA A 65 -14.95 -2.40 12.35
#